data_AF-R9GWL0-F1
#
_entry.id   AF-R9GWL0-F1
#
_cell.length_a   1.000
_cell.length_b   1.000
_cell.length_c   1.000
_cell.angle_alpha   90.00
_cell.angle_beta   90.00
_cell.angle_gamma   90.00
#
_symmetry.space_group_name_H-M   'P 1'
#
loop_
_entity.id
_entity.type
_entity.pdbx_description
1 polymer ?
#
loop_
_entity_poly.entity_id
_entity_poly.type
_entity_poly.pdbx_seq_one_letter_code
_entity_poly.pdbx_strand_id
1 'polypeptide(L)' 'MKTANKSYKEKTLISMYIDEEVDYWAKKWGVSKESIKSAVKALRSNSITDVHDYLFGKEVTK' A
#
# COMPACT_ATOMS: atom_id res chain seq x y z
N MET A 1 -22.60 -16.48 15.32
CA MET A 1 -21.15 -16.72 15.20
C MET A 1 -20.62 -15.99 13.97
N LYS A 2 -19.85 -14.92 14.12
CA LYS A 2 -18.81 -14.51 13.16
C LYS A 2 -17.72 -13.80 13.94
N THR A 3 -16.75 -14.59 14.39
CA THR A 3 -15.56 -14.19 15.11
C THR A 3 -14.74 -13.27 14.22
N ALA A 4 -14.84 -11.96 14.41
CA ALA A 4 -13.86 -11.03 13.86
C ALA A 4 -12.58 -11.16 14.70
N ASN A 5 -11.84 -12.25 14.49
CA ASN A 5 -10.41 -12.30 14.80
C ASN A 5 -9.68 -11.36 13.84
N LYS A 6 -9.97 -10.06 13.93
CA LYS A 6 -9.25 -9.04 13.20
C LYS A 6 -8.07 -8.68 14.08
N SER A 7 -7.02 -9.48 13.96
CA SER A 7 -5.71 -9.17 14.52
C SER A 7 -5.43 -7.69 14.22
N TYR A 8 -5.42 -6.86 15.25
CA TYR A 8 -5.07 -5.43 15.19
C TYR A 8 -3.58 -5.29 14.90
N LYS A 9 -3.06 -5.98 13.87
CA LYS A 9 -1.87 -5.49 13.18
C LYS A 9 -2.34 -4.19 12.59
N GLU A 10 -1.98 -3.08 13.23
CA GLU A 10 -2.24 -1.72 12.79
C GLU A 10 -2.07 -1.68 11.28
N LYS A 11 -3.20 -1.73 10.56
CA LYS A 11 -3.20 -1.63 9.11
C LYS A 11 -2.87 -0.18 8.84
N THR A 12 -1.58 0.12 8.78
CA THR A 12 -1.09 1.42 8.38
C THR A 12 -1.62 1.63 6.95
N LEU A 13 -2.49 2.63 6.78
CA LEU A 13 -3.09 2.97 5.49
C LEU A 13 -2.29 4.11 4.86
N ILE A 14 -2.19 4.12 3.53
CA ILE A 14 -1.64 5.23 2.76
C ILE A 14 -2.78 6.18 2.41
N SER A 15 -2.75 7.40 2.93
CA SER A 15 -3.67 8.46 2.54
C SER A 15 -3.21 9.07 1.23
N MET A 16 -3.75 8.60 0.11
CA MET A 16 -3.42 9.13 -1.23
C MET A 16 -3.77 10.62 -1.43
N TYR A 17 -4.57 11.19 -0.52
CA TYR A 17 -4.98 12.60 -0.51
C TYR A 17 -3.99 13.51 0.20
N ILE A 18 -3.07 12.95 1.00
CA ILE A 18 -2.04 13.71 1.71
C ILE A 18 -0.76 13.56 0.90
N ASP A 19 -0.37 14.61 0.18
CA ASP A 19 0.82 14.56 -0.69
C ASP A 19 2.10 14.27 0.10
N GLU A 20 2.20 14.77 1.34
CA GLU A 20 3.31 14.51 2.25
C GLU A 20 3.45 13.03 2.62
N GLU A 21 2.32 12.33 2.83
CA GLU A 21 2.35 10.91 3.16
C GLU A 21 2.74 10.07 1.93
N VAL A 22 2.23 10.43 0.75
CA VAL A 22 2.63 9.78 -0.51
C VAL A 22 4.12 10.05 -0.81
N ASP A 23 4.61 11.26 -0.56
CA ASP A 23 6.02 11.62 -0.70
C ASP A 23 6.92 10.83 0.25
N TYR A 24 6.51 10.70 1.52
CA TYR A 24 7.21 9.90 2.51
C TYR A 24 7.37 8.45 2.06
N TRP A 25 6.27 7.80 1.63
CA TRP A 25 6.32 6.42 1.16
C TRP A 25 7.07 6.28 -0.16
N ALA A 26 6.94 7.24 -1.08
CA ALA A 26 7.69 7.29 -2.34
C ALA A 26 9.20 7.29 -2.09
N LYS A 27 9.67 8.16 -1.19
CA LYS A 27 11.09 8.21 -0.78
C LYS A 27 11.53 6.94 -0.06
N LYS A 28 10.71 6.44 0.88
CA LYS A 28 11.02 5.25 1.67
C LYS A 28 11.15 3.98 0.82
N TRP A 29 10.34 3.88 -0.23
CA TRP A 29 10.32 2.75 -1.14
C TRP A 29 11.16 2.96 -2.40
N GLY A 30 11.67 4.17 -2.62
CA GLY A 30 12.43 4.50 -3.82
C GLY A 30 11.60 4.44 -5.11
N VAL A 31 10.29 4.70 -5.01
CA VAL A 31 9.36 4.70 -6.16
C VAL A 31 8.77 6.08 -6.38
N SER A 32 8.22 6.32 -7.57
CA SER A 32 7.52 7.57 -7.86
C SER A 32 6.18 7.65 -7.12
N LYS A 33 5.75 8.87 -6.75
CA LYS A 33 4.42 9.14 -6.18
C LYS A 33 3.30 8.59 -7.06
N GLU A 34 3.48 8.67 -8.39
CA GLU A 34 2.55 8.14 -9.39
C GLU A 34 2.41 6.62 -9.33
N SER A 35 3.50 5.90 -9.06
CA SER A 35 3.49 4.44 -8.89
C SER A 35 2.66 4.04 -7.67
N ILE A 36 2.81 4.77 -6.55
CA ILE A 36 2.01 4.54 -5.34
C ILE A 36 0.52 4.83 -5.61
N LYS A 37 0.19 5.99 -6.21
CA LYS A 37 -1.19 6.34 -6.55
C LYS A 37 -1.82 5.31 -7.50
N SER A 38 -1.05 4.85 -8.49
CA SER A 38 -1.47 3.83 -9.44
C SER A 38 -1.71 2.48 -8.76
N ALA A 39 -0.83 2.06 -7.85
CA ALA A 39 -0.97 0.81 -7.09
C ALA A 39 -2.20 0.84 -6.18
N VAL A 40 -2.41 1.93 -5.44
CA VAL A 40 -3.62 2.14 -4.61
C VAL A 40 -4.89 2.05 -5.46
N LYS A 41 -4.89 2.70 -6.63
CA LYS A 41 -6.03 2.67 -7.57
C LYS A 41 -6.26 1.29 -8.19
N ALA A 42 -5.20 0.57 -8.54
CA ALA A 42 -5.28 -0.77 -9.11
C ALA A 42 -5.82 -1.79 -8.10
N LEU A 43 -5.33 -1.72 -6.86
CA LEU A 43 -5.74 -2.61 -5.77
C LEU A 43 -7.11 -2.25 -5.19
N ARG A 44 -7.58 -1.01 -5.41
CA ARG A 44 -8.70 -0.40 -4.66
C ARG A 44 -8.52 -0.54 -3.14
N SER A 45 -7.27 -0.60 -2.70
CA SER A 45 -6.84 -0.77 -1.31
C SER A 45 -5.74 0.24 -1.04
N ASN A 46 -5.83 0.89 0.11
CA ASN A 46 -4.82 1.79 0.61
C ASN A 46 -3.95 1.13 1.69
N SER A 47 -3.98 -0.20 1.83
CA SER A 47 -3.11 -0.87 2.80
C SER A 47 -1.66 -0.79 2.35
N ILE A 48 -0.77 -0.35 3.25
CA ILE A 48 0.68 -0.26 3.00
C ILE A 48 1.24 -1.60 2.56
N THR A 49 0.83 -2.70 3.19
CA THR A 49 1.29 -4.04 2.84
C THR A 49 0.85 -4.45 1.44
N ASP A 50 -0.43 -4.27 1.08
CA ASP A 50 -0.93 -4.63 -0.24
C ASP A 50 -0.27 -3.78 -1.34
N VAL A 51 -0.12 -2.47 -1.11
CA VAL A 51 0.51 -1.55 -2.07
C VAL A 51 1.99 -1.86 -2.24
N HIS A 52 2.71 -2.13 -1.15
CA HIS A 52 4.09 -2.55 -1.20
C HIS A 52 4.24 -3.89 -1.93
N ASP A 53 3.40 -4.87 -1.62
CA ASP A 53 3.39 -6.16 -2.32
C ASP A 53 3.04 -6.02 -3.81
N TYR A 54 2.14 -5.13 -4.19
CA TYR A 54 1.86 -4.88 -5.61
C TYR A 54 3.04 -4.23 -6.34
N LEU A 55 3.75 -3.32 -5.68
CA LEU A 55 4.90 -2.61 -6.24
C LEU A 55 6.16 -3.49 -6.31
N PHE A 56 6.38 -4.36 -5.32
CA PHE A 56 7.62 -5.13 -5.16
C PHE A 56 7.43 -6.64 -5.25
N GLY A 57 6.23 -7.16 -5.02
CA GLY A 57 5.86 -8.58 -5.11
C GLY A 57 5.70 -9.10 -6.53
N LYS A 58 6.04 -8.30 -7.55
CA LYS A 58 6.19 -8.74 -8.95
C LYS A 58 7.46 -9.59 -9.21
N GLU A 59 7.92 -10.34 -8.22
CA GLU A 59 8.97 -11.36 -8.37
C GLU A 59 8.45 -12.79 -8.18
N VAL A 60 7.16 -13.04 -8.42
CA VAL A 60 6.66 -14.40 -8.67
C VAL A 60 6.25 -14.53 -10.13
N THR A 61 7.28 -14.56 -10.97
CA THR A 61 7.26 -15.22 -12.27
C THR A 61 7.12 -16.72 -12.03
N LYS A 62 5.99 -17.33 -12.37
CA LYS A 62 5.94 -18.58 -13.16
C LYS A 62 4.52 -18.90 -13.62
#